data_AF-A0A7C6DL11-F1
#
_entry.id   AF-A0A7C6DL11-F1
#
_cell.length_a   1.000
_cell.length_b   1.000
_cell.length_c   1.000
_cell.angle_alpha   90.00
_cell.angle_beta   90.00
_cell.angle_gamma   90.00
#
_symmetry.space_group_name_H-M   'P 1'
#
loop_
_entity.id
_entity.type
_entity.pdbx_description
1 polymer ?
#
loop_
_entity_poly.entity_id
_entity_poly.type
_entity_poly.pdbx_seq_one_letter_code
_entity_poly.pdbx_strand_id
1 'polypeptide(L)'
;WAAVLAVSVALAIQALFFGDGGILAFGANAFNMAIVMPLIASGIYRLITSGSQPSERRMVVGSAVAGYISLNVAALLTAIEFGIQPLLFRAPDGAPLYAPYGLEVAVPAMMIGHLLIAGPAEALLTAFAVMYLLRTNPHLLRAQRQLVPQAPAVGLRWLWGAIAALVVLVPLGLLASETAWGEWNPADPLDWPLPFVPEGLRSLAGIWSAPLPDYTIHFLGEGPTEVAIAYVLSAAVGVAILGGLGYLVERLLSRRDRAGSSG
;
A
#
# COMPACT_ATOMS: atom_id res chain seq x y z
N TRP A 1 -14.18 6.45 -0.13
CA TRP A 1 -14.00 7.20 -1.39
C TRP A 1 -12.68 7.95 -1.45
N ALA A 2 -12.41 8.95 -0.58
CA ALA A 2 -11.12 9.65 -0.59
C ALA A 2 -9.90 8.70 -0.45
N ALA A 3 -10.00 7.70 0.44
CA ALA A 3 -8.97 6.66 0.59
C ALA A 3 -8.71 5.87 -0.70
N VAL A 4 -9.75 5.60 -1.51
CA VAL A 4 -9.60 4.88 -2.79
C VAL A 4 -8.71 5.68 -3.72
N LEU A 5 -9.02 6.98 -3.91
CA LEU A 5 -8.23 7.85 -4.78
C LEU A 5 -6.79 8.01 -4.26
N ALA A 6 -6.62 8.22 -2.95
CA ALA A 6 -5.30 8.40 -2.36
C ALA A 6 -4.42 7.15 -2.52
N VAL A 7 -4.96 5.96 -2.23
CA VAL A 7 -4.23 4.70 -2.37
C VAL A 7 -3.98 4.37 -3.85
N SER A 8 -4.93 4.62 -4.75
CA SER A 8 -4.69 4.44 -6.19
C SER A 8 -3.56 5.32 -6.72
N VAL A 9 -3.46 6.58 -6.25
CA VAL A 9 -2.35 7.47 -6.62
C VAL A 9 -1.02 6.95 -6.06
N ALA A 10 -1.00 6.48 -4.81
CA ALA A 10 0.19 5.89 -4.22
C ALA A 10 0.67 4.67 -5.02
N LEU A 11 -0.24 3.73 -5.34
CA LEU A 11 0.06 2.55 -6.16
C LEU A 11 0.54 2.92 -7.57
N ALA A 12 -0.02 3.99 -8.16
CA ALA A 12 0.41 4.43 -9.49
C ALA A 12 1.85 4.96 -9.44
N ILE A 13 2.22 5.69 -8.38
CA ILE A 13 3.59 6.14 -8.16
C ILE A 13 4.51 4.94 -7.92
N GLN A 14 4.09 3.95 -7.14
CA GLN A 14 4.87 2.71 -6.94
C GLN A 14 5.18 2.02 -8.27
N ALA A 15 4.16 1.78 -9.10
CA ALA A 15 4.34 1.11 -10.39
C ALA A 15 5.14 1.94 -11.41
N LEU A 16 4.88 3.26 -11.50
CA LEU A 16 5.52 4.12 -12.51
C LEU A 16 6.94 4.52 -12.13
N PHE A 17 7.16 4.90 -10.88
CA PHE A 17 8.42 5.51 -10.42
C PHE A 17 9.37 4.48 -9.81
N PHE A 18 8.84 3.49 -9.10
CA PHE A 18 9.64 2.52 -8.36
C PHE A 18 9.63 1.12 -8.95
N GLY A 19 8.85 0.88 -10.01
CA GLY A 19 8.74 -0.44 -10.65
C GLY A 19 8.01 -1.47 -9.79
N ASP A 20 7.49 -1.06 -8.64
CA ASP A 20 6.85 -1.94 -7.66
C ASP A 20 5.35 -2.11 -7.99
N GLY A 21 4.91 -3.37 -8.10
CA GLY A 21 3.52 -3.72 -8.37
C GLY A 21 3.08 -3.66 -9.84
N GLY A 22 4.00 -3.45 -10.80
CA GLY A 22 3.79 -3.64 -12.25
C GLY A 22 2.66 -2.83 -12.91
N ILE A 23 2.96 -2.05 -13.96
CA ILE A 23 1.94 -1.21 -14.62
C ILE A 23 0.74 -2.02 -15.15
N LEU A 24 0.99 -3.20 -15.71
CA LEU A 24 -0.08 -4.05 -16.23
C LEU A 24 -0.90 -4.75 -15.13
N ALA A 25 -0.31 -4.94 -13.95
CA ALA A 25 -0.97 -5.48 -12.77
C ALA A 25 -1.67 -4.39 -11.93
N PHE A 26 -1.50 -3.11 -12.27
CA PHE A 26 -2.07 -1.98 -11.54
C PHE A 26 -3.58 -2.13 -11.29
N GLY A 27 -4.34 -2.66 -12.25
CA GLY A 27 -5.77 -2.89 -12.08
C GLY A 27 -6.10 -3.84 -10.93
N ALA A 28 -5.39 -4.97 -10.83
CA ALA A 28 -5.56 -5.95 -9.75
C ALA A 28 -5.10 -5.37 -8.41
N ASN A 29 -3.93 -4.72 -8.40
CA ASN A 29 -3.39 -4.08 -7.19
C ASN A 29 -4.30 -2.97 -6.65
N ALA A 30 -4.81 -2.10 -7.52
CA ALA A 30 -5.76 -1.06 -7.15
C ALA A 30 -7.10 -1.66 -6.69
N PHE A 31 -7.57 -2.75 -7.29
CA PHE A 31 -8.77 -3.44 -6.82
C PHE A 31 -8.61 -3.95 -5.38
N ASN A 32 -7.54 -4.68 -5.09
CA ASN A 32 -7.32 -5.27 -3.75
C ASN A 32 -7.05 -4.20 -2.69
N MET A 33 -6.10 -3.30 -2.96
CA MET A 33 -5.59 -2.38 -1.92
C MET A 33 -6.30 -1.02 -1.92
N ALA A 34 -6.68 -0.47 -3.07
CA ALA A 34 -7.34 0.84 -3.11
C ALA A 34 -8.85 0.74 -2.96
N ILE A 35 -9.48 -0.35 -3.44
CA ILE A 35 -10.95 -0.51 -3.39
C ILE A 35 -11.37 -1.41 -2.24
N VAL A 36 -10.96 -2.68 -2.25
CA VAL A 36 -11.46 -3.67 -1.29
C VAL A 36 -11.02 -3.33 0.13
N MET A 37 -9.73 -3.11 0.37
CA MET A 37 -9.22 -2.85 1.72
C MET A 37 -9.92 -1.66 2.41
N PRO A 38 -10.08 -0.47 1.80
CA PRO A 38 -10.76 0.65 2.47
C PRO A 38 -12.26 0.43 2.65
N LEU A 39 -12.94 -0.28 1.75
CA LEU A 39 -14.37 -0.59 1.87
C LEU A 39 -14.62 -1.57 3.02
N ILE A 40 -13.84 -2.65 3.10
CA ILE A 40 -13.92 -3.62 4.20
C ILE A 40 -13.55 -2.95 5.52
N ALA A 41 -12.47 -2.18 5.57
CA ALA A 41 -12.07 -1.44 6.75
C ALA A 41 -13.20 -0.50 7.24
N SER A 42 -13.82 0.25 6.32
CA SER A 42 -14.94 1.13 6.67
C SER A 42 -16.15 0.36 7.19
N GLY A 43 -16.50 -0.78 6.58
CA GLY A 43 -17.59 -1.63 7.01
C GLY A 43 -17.37 -2.18 8.43
N ILE A 44 -16.21 -2.80 8.67
CA ILE A 44 -15.82 -3.35 9.98
C ILE A 44 -15.75 -2.25 11.04
N TYR A 45 -15.10 -1.13 10.74
CA TYR A 45 -15.00 -0.01 11.67
C TYR A 45 -16.38 0.52 12.06
N ARG A 46 -17.28 0.72 11.08
CA ARG A 46 -18.66 1.18 11.33
C ARG A 46 -19.46 0.17 12.15
N LEU A 47 -19.27 -1.13 11.91
CA LEU A 47 -19.93 -2.18 12.67
C LEU A 47 -19.51 -2.13 14.15
N ILE A 48 -18.21 -2.06 14.43
CA ILE A 48 -17.66 -2.03 15.79
C ILE A 48 -17.98 -0.71 16.52
N THR A 49 -17.99 0.41 15.78
CA THR A 49 -18.26 1.73 16.34
C THR A 49 -19.73 2.13 16.33
N SER A 50 -20.61 1.25 15.83
CA SER A 50 -22.06 1.47 15.78
C SER A 50 -22.70 1.71 17.15
N GLY A 51 -23.90 2.29 17.15
CA GLY A 51 -24.62 2.70 18.36
C GLY A 51 -24.29 4.12 18.82
N SER A 52 -24.70 4.46 20.04
CA SER A 52 -24.42 5.76 20.65
C SER A 52 -22.90 5.98 20.84
N GLN A 53 -22.51 7.26 20.87
CA GLN A 53 -21.14 7.80 20.80
C GLN A 53 -20.04 6.79 21.21
N PRO A 54 -19.21 6.31 20.26
CA PRO A 54 -18.14 5.38 20.59
C PRO A 54 -17.13 6.03 21.53
N SER A 55 -16.74 5.29 22.56
CA SER A 55 -15.61 5.69 23.41
C SER A 55 -14.31 5.67 22.60
N GLU A 56 -13.31 6.45 23.02
CA GLU A 56 -11.98 6.45 22.39
C GLU A 56 -11.42 5.04 22.27
N ARG A 57 -11.56 4.22 23.33
CA ARG A 57 -11.14 2.81 23.32
C ARG A 57 -11.86 2.01 22.24
N ARG A 58 -13.17 2.21 22.04
CA ARG A 58 -13.94 1.51 21.00
C ARG A 58 -13.51 1.95 19.60
N MET A 59 -13.16 3.22 19.41
CA MET A 59 -12.64 3.73 18.14
C MET A 59 -11.26 3.13 17.82
N VAL A 60 -10.33 3.12 18.78
CA VAL A 60 -8.97 2.57 18.58
C VAL A 60 -9.00 1.06 18.35
N VAL A 61 -9.79 0.32 19.13
CA VAL A 61 -9.96 -1.13 18.91
C VAL A 61 -10.66 -1.39 17.58
N GLY A 62 -11.70 -0.62 17.26
CA GLY A 62 -12.41 -0.73 15.99
C GLY A 62 -11.51 -0.48 14.79
N SER A 63 -10.58 0.48 14.86
CA SER A 63 -9.64 0.74 13.78
C SER A 63 -8.58 -0.36 13.64
N ALA A 64 -8.03 -0.86 14.75
CA ALA A 64 -7.10 -2.00 14.72
C ALA A 64 -7.72 -3.24 14.06
N VAL A 65 -8.93 -3.61 14.49
CA VAL A 65 -9.64 -4.78 13.96
C VAL A 65 -10.01 -4.56 12.49
N ALA A 66 -10.43 -3.36 12.11
CA ALA A 66 -10.69 -3.02 10.72
C ALA A 66 -9.44 -3.13 9.84
N GLY A 67 -8.29 -2.60 10.29
CA GLY A 67 -7.01 -2.71 9.61
C GLY A 67 -6.59 -4.17 9.41
N TYR A 68 -6.58 -4.96 10.50
CA TYR A 68 -6.23 -6.38 10.46
C TYR A 68 -7.08 -7.17 9.44
N ILE A 69 -8.41 -7.05 9.55
CA ILE A 69 -9.33 -7.84 8.71
C ILE A 69 -9.24 -7.39 7.25
N SER A 70 -9.23 -6.08 7.00
CA SER A 70 -9.21 -5.57 5.63
C SER A 70 -7.91 -5.91 4.90
N LEU A 71 -6.76 -5.85 5.58
CA LEU A 71 -5.48 -6.26 5.01
C LEU A 71 -5.48 -7.75 4.63
N ASN A 72 -5.96 -8.61 5.53
CA ASN A 72 -6.02 -10.05 5.27
C ASN A 72 -7.03 -10.41 4.16
N VAL A 73 -8.14 -9.68 4.03
CA VAL A 73 -9.07 -9.86 2.90
C VAL A 73 -8.40 -9.47 1.59
N ALA A 74 -7.68 -8.36 1.53
CA ALA A 74 -6.95 -7.95 0.33
C ALA A 74 -5.86 -8.99 -0.03
N ALA A 75 -5.10 -9.47 0.96
CA ALA A 75 -4.09 -10.51 0.76
C ALA A 75 -4.68 -11.81 0.21
N LEU A 76 -5.86 -12.22 0.70
CA LEU A 76 -6.56 -13.40 0.20
C LEU A 76 -6.99 -13.24 -1.26
N LEU A 77 -7.50 -12.06 -1.63
CA LEU A 77 -7.86 -11.77 -3.02
C LEU A 77 -6.65 -11.82 -3.94
N THR A 78 -5.54 -11.17 -3.56
CA THR A 78 -4.28 -11.26 -4.29
C THR A 78 -3.83 -12.72 -4.45
N ALA A 79 -3.89 -13.52 -3.38
CA ALA A 79 -3.53 -14.93 -3.43
C ALA A 79 -4.41 -15.75 -4.39
N ILE A 80 -5.72 -15.45 -4.43
CA ILE A 80 -6.65 -16.07 -5.36
C ILE A 80 -6.30 -15.66 -6.79
N GLU A 81 -6.08 -14.37 -7.05
CA GLU A 81 -5.73 -13.84 -8.36
C GLU A 81 -4.46 -14.46 -8.93
N PHE A 82 -3.44 -14.68 -8.11
CA PHE A 82 -2.26 -15.45 -8.49
C PHE A 82 -2.58 -16.94 -8.67
N GLY A 83 -3.27 -17.57 -7.72
CA GLY A 83 -3.52 -19.01 -7.69
C GLY A 83 -4.44 -19.52 -8.80
N ILE A 84 -5.27 -18.66 -9.40
CA ILE A 84 -6.09 -19.01 -10.57
C ILE A 84 -5.33 -18.87 -11.90
N GLN A 85 -4.20 -18.16 -11.96
CA GLN A 85 -3.46 -17.96 -13.21
C GLN A 85 -3.08 -19.28 -13.89
N PRO A 86 -2.46 -20.27 -13.20
CA PRO A 86 -2.09 -21.50 -13.86
C PRO A 86 -3.33 -22.33 -14.24
N LEU A 87 -4.52 -22.04 -13.70
CA LEU A 87 -5.77 -22.67 -14.11
C LEU A 87 -6.31 -22.10 -15.42
N LEU A 88 -6.16 -20.79 -15.62
CA LEU A 88 -6.79 -20.04 -16.71
C LEU A 88 -5.86 -19.81 -17.91
N PHE A 89 -4.55 -19.70 -17.66
CA PHE A 89 -3.56 -19.28 -18.66
C PHE A 89 -2.42 -20.30 -18.76
N ARG A 90 -2.59 -21.23 -19.69
CA ARG A 90 -1.61 -22.28 -19.98
C ARG A 90 -1.24 -22.31 -21.46
N ALA A 91 -0.01 -22.68 -21.75
CA ALA A 91 0.44 -23.05 -23.08
C ALA A 91 -0.18 -24.40 -23.53
N PRO A 92 -0.11 -24.74 -24.84
CA PRO A 92 -0.66 -26.00 -25.35
C PRO A 92 -0.08 -27.27 -24.71
N ASP A 93 1.14 -27.19 -24.18
CA ASP A 93 1.82 -28.27 -23.46
C ASP A 93 1.42 -28.35 -21.96
N GLY A 94 0.55 -27.45 -21.50
CA GLY A 94 0.08 -27.35 -20.12
C GLY A 94 0.95 -26.47 -19.22
N ALA A 95 2.05 -25.90 -19.70
CA ALA A 95 2.90 -25.02 -18.90
C ALA A 95 2.17 -23.70 -18.53
N PRO A 96 2.32 -23.17 -17.30
CA PRO A 96 1.71 -21.89 -16.93
C PRO A 96 2.33 -20.74 -17.72
N LEU A 97 1.51 -19.76 -18.10
CA LEU A 97 1.96 -18.57 -18.86
C LEU A 97 2.36 -17.38 -17.96
N TYR A 98 1.83 -17.31 -16.74
CA TYR A 98 2.07 -16.22 -15.79
C TYR A 98 2.46 -16.78 -14.42
N ALA A 99 1.70 -16.50 -13.36
CA ALA A 99 1.98 -17.07 -12.05
C ALA A 99 1.91 -18.60 -12.09
N PRO A 100 2.95 -19.31 -11.63
CA PRO A 100 3.06 -20.74 -11.88
C PRO A 100 2.33 -21.62 -10.85
N TYR A 101 2.00 -21.08 -9.68
CA TYR A 101 1.52 -21.84 -8.54
C TYR A 101 0.01 -21.71 -8.35
N GLY A 102 -0.66 -22.85 -8.11
CA GLY A 102 -2.10 -22.92 -7.88
C GLY A 102 -2.53 -22.37 -6.52
N LEU A 103 -3.83 -22.39 -6.25
CA LEU A 103 -4.43 -21.91 -5.00
C LEU A 103 -3.85 -22.60 -3.75
N GLU A 104 -3.52 -23.89 -3.86
CA GLU A 104 -2.96 -24.72 -2.79
C GLU A 104 -1.58 -24.26 -2.31
N VAL A 105 -0.84 -23.52 -3.14
CA VAL A 105 0.45 -22.90 -2.79
C VAL A 105 0.28 -21.39 -2.56
N ALA A 106 -0.44 -20.71 -3.45
CA ALA A 106 -0.61 -19.26 -3.42
C ALA A 106 -1.30 -18.78 -2.14
N VAL A 107 -2.39 -19.44 -1.72
CA VAL A 107 -3.15 -19.03 -0.53
C VAL A 107 -2.33 -19.19 0.75
N PRO A 108 -1.69 -20.35 1.04
CA PRO A 108 -0.84 -20.45 2.23
C PRO A 108 0.35 -19.48 2.19
N ALA A 109 1.03 -19.36 1.06
CA ALA A 109 2.22 -18.51 0.94
C ALA A 109 1.90 -17.04 1.23
N MET A 110 0.79 -16.53 0.69
CA MET A 110 0.35 -15.16 0.97
C MET A 110 -0.22 -15.02 2.38
N MET A 111 -1.14 -15.89 2.78
CA MET A 111 -1.93 -15.67 4.00
C MET A 111 -1.13 -15.88 5.28
N ILE A 112 -0.13 -16.75 5.32
CA ILE A 112 0.64 -16.99 6.56
C ILE A 112 1.36 -15.73 7.01
N GLY A 113 2.10 -15.07 6.11
CA GLY A 113 2.80 -13.82 6.41
C GLY A 113 1.84 -12.69 6.79
N HIS A 114 0.70 -12.60 6.11
CA HIS A 114 -0.30 -11.56 6.37
C HIS A 114 -1.08 -11.79 7.67
N LEU A 115 -1.39 -13.03 8.03
CA LEU A 115 -2.11 -13.33 9.27
C LEU A 115 -1.21 -13.14 10.50
N LEU A 116 0.06 -13.52 10.39
CA LEU A 116 0.99 -13.59 11.53
C LEU A 116 1.85 -12.34 11.72
N ILE A 117 2.18 -11.62 10.64
CA ILE A 117 3.15 -10.52 10.69
C ILE A 117 2.53 -9.22 10.17
N ALA A 118 2.13 -9.15 8.90
CA ALA A 118 1.67 -7.90 8.31
C ALA A 118 0.33 -7.42 8.91
N GLY A 119 -0.61 -8.34 9.15
CA GLY A 119 -1.90 -8.09 9.79
C GLY A 119 -1.74 -7.48 11.18
N PRO A 120 -1.03 -8.13 12.12
CA PRO A 120 -0.78 -7.55 13.43
C PRO A 120 -0.04 -6.20 13.36
N ALA A 121 0.95 -6.08 12.47
CA ALA A 121 1.66 -4.81 12.27
C ALA A 121 0.71 -3.69 11.83
N GLU A 122 -0.16 -3.96 10.85
CA GLU A 122 -1.18 -3.02 10.36
C GLU A 122 -2.18 -2.65 11.46
N ALA A 123 -2.64 -3.63 12.24
CA ALA A 123 -3.55 -3.39 13.37
C ALA A 123 -2.94 -2.43 14.40
N LEU A 124 -1.66 -2.66 14.74
CA LEU A 124 -0.91 -1.83 15.69
C LEU A 124 -0.67 -0.43 15.14
N LEU A 125 -0.22 -0.32 13.89
CA LEU A 125 0.06 0.96 13.23
C LEU A 125 -1.23 1.79 13.12
N THR A 126 -2.31 1.17 12.67
CA THR A 126 -3.62 1.84 12.55
C THR A 126 -4.17 2.25 13.92
N ALA A 127 -4.07 1.41 14.96
CA ALA A 127 -4.46 1.82 16.31
C ALA A 127 -3.63 2.98 16.84
N PHE A 128 -2.30 2.95 16.64
CA PHE A 128 -1.42 4.02 17.07
C PHE A 128 -1.75 5.33 16.35
N ALA A 129 -1.94 5.30 15.02
CA ALA A 129 -2.30 6.46 14.22
C ALA A 129 -3.64 7.07 14.69
N VAL A 130 -4.68 6.24 14.88
CA VAL A 130 -5.99 6.70 15.35
C VAL A 130 -5.91 7.25 16.78
N MET A 131 -5.21 6.56 17.69
CA MET A 131 -5.01 7.03 19.06
C MET A 131 -4.27 8.38 19.10
N TYR A 132 -3.23 8.53 18.30
CA TYR A 132 -2.50 9.78 18.17
C TYR A 132 -3.41 10.90 17.64
N LEU A 133 -4.19 10.64 16.58
CA LEU A 133 -5.12 11.61 16.02
C LEU A 133 -6.18 12.04 17.03
N LEU A 134 -6.75 11.11 17.80
CA LEU A 134 -7.74 11.40 18.84
C LEU A 134 -7.17 12.30 19.94
N ARG A 135 -5.94 12.00 20.39
CA ARG A 135 -5.26 12.77 21.45
C ARG A 135 -4.83 14.16 21.01
N THR A 136 -4.34 14.29 19.78
CA THR A 136 -3.89 15.57 19.23
C THR A 136 -5.03 16.43 18.71
N ASN A 137 -6.18 15.80 18.41
CA ASN A 137 -7.36 16.47 17.89
C ASN A 137 -8.62 16.06 18.66
N PRO A 138 -8.78 16.49 19.93
CA PRO A 138 -9.96 16.17 20.73
C PRO A 138 -11.28 16.65 20.09
N HIS A 139 -11.19 17.62 19.17
CA HIS A 139 -12.32 18.08 18.38
C HIS A 139 -12.85 17.03 17.39
N LEU A 140 -12.09 16.01 17.00
CA LEU A 140 -12.58 14.91 16.15
C LEU A 140 -13.66 14.07 16.88
N LEU A 141 -13.55 13.94 18.20
CA LEU A 141 -14.61 13.37 19.04
C LEU A 141 -15.87 14.27 19.06
N ARG A 142 -15.69 15.58 18.85
CA ARG A 142 -16.77 16.58 18.75
C ARG A 142 -17.21 16.84 17.30
N ALA A 143 -16.51 16.37 16.27
CA ALA A 143 -16.83 16.63 14.86
C ALA A 143 -17.92 15.70 14.31
N GLN A 144 -18.30 14.64 15.03
CA GLN A 144 -19.59 13.98 14.84
C GLN A 144 -20.79 14.90 15.17
N ARG A 145 -20.55 16.11 15.70
CA ARG A 145 -21.57 16.98 16.29
C ARG A 145 -22.00 18.15 15.41
N GLN A 146 -21.28 18.51 14.34
CA GLN A 146 -21.68 19.59 13.42
C GLN A 146 -21.16 19.36 11.98
N LEU A 147 -22.01 19.62 10.99
CA LEU A 147 -21.72 19.57 9.56
C LEU A 147 -20.57 20.57 9.23
N VAL A 148 -19.35 20.06 9.07
CA VAL A 148 -18.05 20.61 8.53
C VAL A 148 -17.89 22.15 8.56
N PRO A 149 -16.86 22.77 9.21
CA PRO A 149 -15.45 22.68 8.75
C PRO A 149 -14.32 22.87 9.82
N GLN A 150 -13.08 22.83 9.30
CA GLN A 150 -11.73 22.91 9.91
C GLN A 150 -11.15 21.58 10.38
N ALA A 151 -10.34 20.97 9.49
CA ALA A 151 -9.35 19.99 9.90
C ALA A 151 -8.42 20.65 10.92
N PRO A 152 -8.26 20.09 12.13
CA PRO A 152 -7.34 20.65 13.10
C PRO A 152 -5.92 20.53 12.58
N ALA A 153 -5.14 21.59 12.75
CA ALA A 153 -3.73 21.61 12.41
C ALA A 153 -2.99 20.67 13.38
N VAL A 154 -2.77 19.42 12.97
CA VAL A 154 -1.69 18.62 13.53
C VAL A 154 -0.48 19.54 13.53
N GLY A 155 0.13 19.78 14.69
CA GLY A 155 1.28 20.67 14.76
C GLY A 155 2.29 20.19 13.73
N LEU A 156 2.55 20.99 12.70
CA LEU A 156 3.22 20.55 11.47
C LEU A 156 4.52 19.79 11.77
N ARG A 157 5.24 20.22 12.82
CA ARG A 157 6.44 19.56 13.37
C ARG A 157 6.25 18.08 13.78
N TRP A 158 5.11 17.72 14.38
CA TRP A 158 4.84 16.36 14.85
C TRP A 158 4.42 15.45 13.71
N LEU A 159 3.66 15.98 12.75
CA LEU A 159 3.37 15.26 11.50
C LEU A 159 4.66 14.95 10.76
N TRP A 160 5.52 15.95 10.55
CA TRP A 160 6.83 15.74 9.93
C TRP A 160 7.74 14.83 10.75
N GLY A 161 7.69 14.91 12.08
CA GLY A 161 8.40 13.98 12.96
C GLY A 161 7.94 12.53 12.79
N ALA A 162 6.62 12.30 12.70
CA ALA A 162 6.07 10.97 12.46
C ALA A 162 6.42 10.44 11.05
N ILE A 163 6.32 11.28 10.02
CA ILE A 163 6.72 10.91 8.64
C ILE A 163 8.22 10.60 8.60
N ALA A 164 9.07 11.42 9.22
CA ALA A 164 10.51 11.18 9.28
C ALA A 164 10.83 9.86 10.01
N ALA A 165 10.14 9.57 11.12
CA ALA A 165 10.29 8.30 11.82
C ALA A 165 9.90 7.12 10.92
N LEU A 166 8.77 7.20 10.21
CA LEU A 166 8.36 6.15 9.28
C LEU A 166 9.39 5.94 8.15
N VAL A 167 9.90 7.03 7.56
CA VAL A 167 10.95 6.97 6.52
C VAL A 167 12.22 6.28 7.02
N VAL A 168 12.67 6.59 8.24
CA VAL A 168 13.85 5.96 8.85
C VAL A 168 13.62 4.47 9.15
N LEU A 169 12.37 4.08 9.41
CA LEU A 169 12.00 2.69 9.71
C LEU A 169 11.77 1.84 8.44
N VAL A 170 11.71 2.44 7.24
CA VAL A 170 11.52 1.70 5.97
C VAL A 170 12.51 0.53 5.79
N PRO A 171 13.82 0.69 6.06
CA PRO A 171 14.78 -0.41 5.92
C PRO A 171 14.55 -1.59 6.87
N LEU A 172 13.65 -1.51 7.86
CA LEU A 172 13.30 -2.66 8.69
C LEU A 172 12.73 -3.82 7.86
N GLY A 173 12.12 -3.53 6.71
CA GLY A 173 11.67 -4.55 5.77
C GLY A 173 12.81 -5.42 5.21
N LEU A 174 14.03 -4.87 5.11
CA LEU A 174 15.22 -5.59 4.64
C LEU A 174 15.71 -6.67 5.62
N LEU A 175 15.17 -6.70 6.84
CA LEU A 175 15.43 -7.78 7.80
C LEU A 175 14.71 -9.08 7.40
N ALA A 176 13.67 -8.99 6.55
CA ALA A 176 13.11 -10.17 5.92
C ALA A 176 14.12 -10.67 4.88
N SER A 177 14.67 -11.86 5.10
CA SER A 177 15.78 -12.42 4.31
C SER A 177 15.39 -12.97 2.95
N GLU A 178 14.10 -12.97 2.60
CA GLU A 178 13.58 -13.53 1.35
C GLU A 178 12.68 -12.53 0.63
N THR A 179 12.63 -12.64 -0.71
CA THR A 179 11.74 -11.83 -1.55
C THR A 179 10.28 -12.10 -1.20
N ALA A 180 9.45 -11.05 -1.28
CA ALA A 180 8.03 -11.19 -1.02
C ALA A 180 7.40 -12.10 -2.08
N TRP A 181 6.48 -12.96 -1.65
CA TRP A 181 5.84 -13.90 -2.56
C TRP A 181 5.09 -13.15 -3.68
N GLY A 182 5.38 -13.49 -4.94
CA GLY A 182 4.78 -12.82 -6.10
C GLY A 182 5.58 -11.62 -6.63
N GLU A 183 6.65 -11.20 -5.95
CA GLU A 183 7.56 -10.11 -6.37
C GLU A 183 8.86 -10.64 -6.98
N TRP A 184 8.81 -11.80 -7.65
CA TRP A 184 9.99 -12.39 -8.26
C TRP A 184 10.46 -11.61 -9.49
N ASN A 185 11.77 -11.39 -9.59
CA ASN A 185 12.41 -10.82 -10.77
C ASN A 185 12.65 -11.90 -11.85
N PRO A 186 11.96 -11.84 -13.02
CA PRO A 186 12.15 -12.82 -14.08
C PRO A 186 13.55 -12.77 -14.73
N ALA A 187 14.30 -11.68 -14.53
CA ALA A 187 15.66 -11.53 -15.03
C ALA A 187 16.71 -12.11 -14.07
N ASP A 188 16.35 -12.41 -12.81
CA ASP A 188 17.25 -13.00 -11.82
C ASP A 188 16.92 -14.50 -11.59
N PRO A 189 17.78 -15.42 -12.07
CA PRO A 189 17.58 -16.86 -11.88
C PRO A 189 17.63 -17.33 -10.42
N LEU A 190 18.19 -16.52 -9.50
CA LEU A 190 18.24 -16.84 -8.07
C LEU A 190 16.94 -16.49 -7.34
N ASP A 191 16.16 -15.56 -7.90
CA ASP A 191 14.89 -15.09 -7.33
C ASP A 191 13.68 -15.80 -7.97
N TRP A 192 13.82 -16.31 -9.20
CA TRP A 192 12.74 -16.99 -9.88
C TRP A 192 12.57 -18.46 -9.42
N PRO A 193 11.36 -18.90 -9.00
CA PRO A 193 11.19 -20.17 -8.28
C PRO A 193 11.10 -21.42 -9.18
N LEU A 194 11.13 -21.24 -10.51
CA LEU A 194 11.10 -22.33 -11.49
C LEU A 194 12.38 -22.37 -12.34
N PRO A 195 12.73 -23.51 -12.96
CA PRO A 195 13.86 -23.59 -13.88
C PRO A 195 13.67 -22.80 -15.19
N PHE A 196 12.47 -22.26 -15.42
CA PHE A 196 12.17 -21.41 -16.58
C PHE A 196 11.20 -20.30 -16.19
N VAL A 197 11.34 -19.15 -16.85
CA VAL A 197 10.35 -18.05 -16.78
C VAL A 197 9.19 -18.35 -17.74
N PRO A 198 7.93 -18.32 -17.27
CA PRO A 198 6.73 -18.42 -18.09
C PRO A 198 6.73 -17.44 -19.26
N GLU A 199 6.39 -17.93 -20.45
CA GLU A 199 6.51 -17.15 -21.68
C GLU A 199 5.64 -15.89 -21.68
N GLY A 200 4.42 -15.98 -21.13
CA GLY A 200 3.54 -14.83 -20.97
C GLY A 200 4.19 -13.73 -20.12
N LEU A 201 4.75 -14.08 -18.97
CA LEU A 201 5.46 -13.13 -18.12
C LEU A 201 6.70 -12.53 -18.80
N ARG A 202 7.51 -13.35 -19.47
CA ARG A 202 8.69 -12.90 -20.23
C ARG A 202 8.33 -11.88 -21.29
N SER A 203 7.24 -12.11 -22.02
CA SER A 203 6.78 -11.20 -23.07
C SER A 203 6.36 -9.82 -22.54
N LEU A 204 5.96 -9.73 -21.27
CA LEU A 204 5.47 -8.51 -20.64
C LEU A 204 6.54 -7.76 -19.81
N ALA A 205 7.61 -8.45 -19.38
CA ALA A 205 8.62 -7.90 -18.47
C ALA A 205 9.34 -6.65 -19.01
N GLY A 206 9.46 -6.49 -20.33
CA GLY A 206 10.17 -5.37 -20.97
C GLY A 206 9.32 -4.15 -21.32
N ILE A 207 8.03 -4.11 -20.96
CA ILE A 207 7.10 -3.06 -21.41
C ILE A 207 7.39 -1.71 -20.74
N TRP A 208 7.93 -1.73 -19.52
CA TRP A 208 8.23 -0.52 -18.77
C TRP A 208 9.50 -0.70 -17.95
N SER A 209 10.29 0.38 -17.86
CA SER A 209 11.44 0.47 -16.96
C SER A 209 11.27 1.71 -16.09
N ALA A 210 11.17 1.49 -14.78
CA ALA A 210 10.96 2.56 -13.83
C ALA A 210 12.25 3.39 -13.64
N PRO A 211 12.13 4.68 -13.28
CA PRO A 211 13.28 5.53 -12.92
C PRO A 211 14.11 5.02 -11.74
N LEU A 212 13.48 4.44 -10.72
CA LEU A 212 14.12 3.95 -9.49
C LEU A 212 13.60 2.54 -9.15
N PRO A 213 13.91 1.52 -9.97
CA PRO A 213 13.37 0.17 -9.78
C PRO A 213 13.78 -0.41 -8.43
N ASP A 214 12.85 -1.12 -7.80
CA ASP A 214 13.02 -1.82 -6.51
C ASP A 214 13.52 -0.91 -5.38
N TYR A 215 13.25 0.39 -5.49
CA TYR A 215 13.70 1.42 -4.55
C TYR A 215 15.22 1.54 -4.43
N THR A 216 15.97 0.95 -5.37
CA THR A 216 17.43 0.93 -5.37
C THR A 216 18.03 2.08 -6.17
N ILE A 217 19.29 2.41 -5.85
CA ILE A 217 20.06 3.45 -6.53
C ILE A 217 21.43 2.87 -6.87
N HIS A 218 21.58 2.36 -8.09
CA HIS A 218 22.75 1.57 -8.50
C HIS A 218 24.11 2.28 -8.31
N PHE A 219 24.16 3.62 -8.36
CA PHE A 219 25.42 4.34 -8.17
C PHE A 219 25.89 4.41 -6.70
N LEU A 220 25.01 4.11 -5.72
CA LEU A 220 25.39 4.10 -4.29
C LEU A 220 26.12 2.83 -3.88
N GLY A 221 25.99 1.75 -4.66
CA GLY A 221 26.53 0.42 -4.35
C GLY A 221 25.45 -0.56 -3.86
N GLU A 222 25.85 -1.83 -3.72
CA GLU A 222 24.95 -2.97 -3.41
C GLU A 222 25.16 -3.51 -1.99
N GLY A 223 25.98 -2.86 -1.17
CA GLY A 223 26.19 -3.27 0.21
C GLY A 223 24.95 -3.02 1.08
N PRO A 224 24.81 -3.71 2.23
CA PRO A 224 23.62 -3.59 3.09
C PRO A 224 23.33 -2.17 3.56
N THR A 225 24.38 -1.36 3.76
CA THR A 225 24.24 0.03 4.19
C THR A 225 23.77 0.91 3.04
N GLU A 226 24.34 0.71 1.86
CA GLU A 226 24.03 1.42 0.62
C GLU A 226 22.58 1.16 0.19
N VAL A 227 22.13 -0.10 0.27
CA VAL A 227 20.72 -0.47 0.03
C VAL A 227 19.81 0.19 1.06
N ALA A 228 20.13 0.15 2.35
CA ALA A 228 19.33 0.83 3.37
C ALA A 228 19.22 2.35 3.13
N ILE A 229 20.33 2.99 2.73
CA ILE A 229 20.34 4.42 2.35
C ILE A 229 19.47 4.65 1.11
N ALA A 230 19.57 3.80 0.09
CA ALA A 230 18.74 3.90 -1.12
C ALA A 230 17.25 3.82 -0.78
N TYR A 231 16.82 2.89 0.08
CA TYR A 231 15.43 2.79 0.53
C TYR A 231 14.95 4.06 1.26
N VAL A 232 15.77 4.63 2.15
CA VAL A 232 15.45 5.88 2.86
C VAL A 232 15.30 7.06 1.87
N LEU A 233 16.21 7.17 0.90
CA LEU A 233 16.15 8.21 -0.13
C LEU A 233 14.93 8.04 -1.04
N SER A 234 14.64 6.82 -1.48
CA SER A 234 13.47 6.47 -2.28
C SER A 234 12.17 6.78 -1.54
N ALA A 235 12.09 6.47 -0.24
CA ALA A 235 10.95 6.84 0.60
C ALA A 235 10.77 8.36 0.69
N ALA A 236 11.86 9.12 0.85
CA ALA A 236 11.81 10.59 0.86
C ALA A 236 11.33 11.16 -0.48
N VAL A 237 11.79 10.60 -1.61
CA VAL A 237 11.32 10.96 -2.96
C VAL A 237 9.84 10.66 -3.11
N GLY A 238 9.38 9.49 -2.70
CA GLY A 238 7.96 9.11 -2.75
C GLY A 238 7.06 10.07 -1.96
N VAL A 239 7.47 10.42 -0.73
CA VAL A 239 6.79 11.42 0.10
C VAL A 239 6.74 12.79 -0.59
N ALA A 240 7.86 13.22 -1.19
CA ALA A 240 7.93 14.50 -1.90
C ALA A 240 7.02 14.54 -3.13
N ILE A 241 6.96 13.46 -3.92
CA ILE A 241 6.08 13.34 -5.10
C ILE A 241 4.62 13.41 -4.66
N LEU A 242 4.22 12.61 -3.65
CA LEU A 242 2.85 12.60 -3.12
C LEU A 242 2.45 13.97 -2.57
N GLY A 243 3.31 14.59 -1.76
CA GLY A 243 3.08 15.92 -1.20
C GLY A 243 2.96 17.00 -2.28
N GLY A 244 3.85 16.97 -3.28
CA GLY A 244 3.84 17.89 -4.41
C GLY A 244 2.59 17.76 -5.27
N LEU A 245 2.15 16.53 -5.55
CA LEU A 245 0.92 16.28 -6.29
C LEU A 245 -0.31 16.77 -5.52
N GLY A 246 -0.38 16.48 -4.22
CA GLY A 246 -1.44 16.98 -3.34
C GLY A 246 -1.53 18.50 -3.34
N TYR A 247 -0.38 19.18 -3.18
CA TYR A 247 -0.29 20.64 -3.25
C TYR A 247 -0.72 21.19 -4.60
N LEU A 248 -0.33 20.55 -5.70
CA LEU A 248 -0.71 20.97 -7.05
C LEU A 248 -2.23 20.88 -7.25
N VAL A 249 -2.84 19.76 -6.85
CA VAL A 249 -4.29 19.56 -6.95
C VAL A 249 -5.02 20.62 -6.13
N GLU A 250 -4.62 20.83 -4.88
CA GLU A 250 -5.20 21.88 -4.01
C GLU A 250 -5.10 23.26 -4.66
N ARG A 251 -3.93 23.60 -5.21
CA ARG A 251 -3.70 24.89 -5.88
C ARG A 251 -4.56 25.07 -7.13
N LEU A 252 -4.77 24.01 -7.91
CA LEU A 252 -5.61 24.06 -9.11
C LEU A 252 -7.09 24.21 -8.76
N LEU A 253 -7.56 23.49 -7.73
CA LEU A 253 -8.94 23.59 -7.25
C LEU A 253 -9.22 24.99 -6.65
N SER A 254 -8.32 25.49 -5.80
CA SER A 254 -8.45 26.80 -5.17
C SER A 254 -8.46 27.97 -6.17
N ARG A 255 -7.78 27.83 -7.31
CA ARG A 255 -7.83 28.81 -8.41
C ARG A 255 -9.19 28.85 -9.10
N ARG A 256 -9.84 27.70 -9.22
CA ARG A 256 -11.12 27.54 -9.90
C ARG A 256 -12.28 28.13 -9.06
N ASP A 257 -12.26 27.92 -7.75
CA ASP A 257 -13.24 28.51 -6.82
C ASP A 257 -13.15 30.05 -6.75
N ARG A 258 -11.95 30.61 -6.90
CA ARG A 258 -11.73 32.06 -6.99
C ARG A 258 -12.16 32.67 -8.32
N ALA A 259 -12.14 31.89 -9.40
CA ALA A 259 -12.58 32.34 -10.73
C ALA A 259 -14.10 32.22 -10.92
N GLY A 260 -14.78 31.35 -10.17
CA GLY A 260 -16.23 31.18 -10.21
C GLY A 260 -17.01 32.09 -9.25
N SER A 261 -16.35 32.73 -8.28
CA SER A 261 -16.98 33.66 -7.32
C SER A 261 -16.88 35.14 -7.73
N SER A 262 -16.28 35.42 -8.88
CA SER A 262 -16.10 36.76 -9.46
C SER A 262 -16.96 37.05 -10.69
N GLY A 263 -17.95 36.20 -11.00
CA GLY A 263 -18.97 36.41 -12.04
C GLY A 263 -20.37 36.29 -11.45
#